data_AF-A0A7S4I436-F1
#
_entry.id   AF-A0A7S4I436-F1
#
_cell.length_a   1.000
_cell.length_b   1.000
_cell.length_c   1.000
_cell.angle_alpha   90.00
_cell.angle_beta   90.00
_cell.angle_gamma   90.00
#
_symmetry.space_group_name_H-M   'P 1'
#
loop_
_entity.id
_entity.type
_entity.pdbx_description
1 polymer ?
#
loop_
_entity_poly.entity_id
_entity_poly.type
_entity_poly.pdbx_seq_one_letter_code
_entity_poly.pdbx_strand_id
1 'polypeptide(L)'
;FFFLRYQRSMAGKRQTIQLYRNSEIGTTLVDTLDELMTTHNMPKELSYKVLEQFDASIADALATKTRVKVNGTGQLNTYRYCDGVWTFIVENATFRTDTETIQTETVKIVAVDGSRGS
;
A
#
# COMPACT_ATOMS: atom_id res chain seq x y z
N PHE A 1 -0.87 5.51 7.16
CA PHE A 1 -1.45 6.46 8.12
C PHE A 1 -1.16 7.88 7.65
N PHE A 2 -2.19 8.69 7.47
CA PHE A 2 -2.18 10.03 6.86
C PHE A 2 -1.89 11.14 7.87
N PHE A 3 -1.13 12.18 7.48
CA PHE A 3 -1.36 13.56 7.91
C PHE A 3 -0.79 14.59 6.90
N LEU A 4 -1.58 15.67 6.71
CA LEU A 4 -1.36 17.02 6.14
C LEU A 4 -1.35 17.30 4.61
N ARG A 5 -2.31 18.16 4.24
CA ARG A 5 -2.48 18.92 3.00
C ARG A 5 -1.31 19.87 2.72
N TYR A 6 -0.90 19.94 1.45
CA TYR A 6 -0.45 21.17 0.77
C TYR A 6 -0.79 21.07 -0.72
N GLN A 7 -1.41 22.11 -1.29
CA GLN A 7 -1.84 22.18 -2.69
C GLN A 7 -0.68 22.46 -3.65
N ARG A 8 -0.59 21.71 -4.76
CA ARG A 8 -0.53 22.29 -6.13
C ARG A 8 -0.70 21.22 -7.21
N SER A 9 -1.52 21.59 -8.19
CA SER A 9 -1.97 20.85 -9.39
C SER A 9 -0.83 20.31 -10.26
N MET A 10 -1.01 19.12 -10.86
CA MET A 10 -1.01 18.93 -12.32
C MET A 10 -1.68 17.58 -12.69
N ALA A 11 -2.50 17.64 -13.75
CA ALA A 11 -3.33 16.57 -14.27
C ALA A 11 -2.50 15.42 -14.88
N GLY A 12 -2.99 14.18 -14.72
CA GLY A 12 -2.44 13.04 -15.45
C GLY A 12 -2.74 11.69 -14.79
N LYS A 13 -3.66 10.95 -15.42
CA LYS A 13 -3.89 9.49 -15.37
C LYS A 13 -4.19 8.87 -13.99
N ARG A 14 -5.14 7.93 -13.96
CA ARG A 14 -5.30 6.95 -12.86
C ARG A 14 -3.96 6.20 -12.73
N GLN A 15 -3.05 6.69 -11.89
CA GLN A 15 -1.99 5.83 -11.36
C GLN A 15 -2.69 4.97 -10.32
N THR A 16 -3.21 3.82 -10.76
CA THR A 16 -3.74 2.80 -9.86
C THR A 16 -2.65 2.48 -8.86
N ILE A 17 -2.99 2.52 -7.57
CA ILE A 17 -2.02 2.39 -6.48
C ILE A 17 -1.47 0.95 -6.51
N GLN A 18 -0.33 0.75 -7.18
CA GLN A 18 0.39 -0.54 -7.22
C GLN A 18 1.12 -0.85 -5.89
N LEU A 19 1.01 0.04 -4.90
CA LEU A 19 1.65 -0.09 -3.59
C LEU A 19 1.37 -1.45 -2.94
N TYR A 20 0.14 -1.94 -3.08
CA TYR A 20 -0.31 -3.17 -2.42
C TYR A 20 0.19 -4.45 -3.10
N ARG A 21 0.83 -4.37 -4.28
CA ARG A 21 1.45 -5.55 -4.91
C ARG A 21 2.64 -6.10 -4.10
N ASN A 22 3.29 -5.24 -3.29
CA ASN A 22 4.37 -5.65 -2.38
C ASN A 22 3.86 -6.09 -1.00
N SER A 23 2.54 -6.10 -0.78
CA SER A 23 1.96 -6.75 0.40
C SER A 23 1.97 -8.26 0.23
N GLU A 24 1.88 -9.02 1.32
CA GLU A 24 1.90 -10.48 1.28
C GLU A 24 0.87 -11.07 0.30
N ILE A 25 -0.38 -10.59 0.33
CA ILE A 25 -1.41 -11.02 -0.63
C ILE A 25 -1.07 -10.64 -2.08
N GLY A 26 -0.42 -9.50 -2.28
CA GLY A 26 0.02 -9.04 -3.60
C GLY A 26 1.18 -9.88 -4.14
N THR A 27 2.16 -10.20 -3.30
CA THR A 27 3.31 -11.02 -3.69
C THR A 27 2.88 -12.44 -4.00
N THR A 28 2.01 -13.04 -3.16
CA THR A 28 1.47 -14.38 -3.44
C THR A 28 0.67 -14.41 -4.75
N LEU A 29 -0.09 -13.36 -5.07
CA LEU A 29 -0.77 -13.25 -6.35
C LEU A 29 0.21 -13.18 -7.53
N VAL A 30 1.27 -12.37 -7.42
CA VAL A 30 2.30 -12.26 -8.46
C VAL A 30 2.98 -13.62 -8.67
N ASP A 31 3.40 -14.28 -7.60
CA ASP A 31 4.04 -15.60 -7.65
C ASP A 31 3.13 -16.64 -8.33
N THR A 32 1.83 -16.63 -7.98
CA THR A 32 0.83 -17.52 -8.60
C THR A 32 0.67 -17.23 -10.09
N LEU A 33 0.62 -15.95 -10.49
CA LEU A 33 0.50 -15.57 -11.89
C LEU A 33 1.74 -15.96 -12.69
N ASP A 34 2.94 -15.84 -12.10
CA ASP A 34 4.20 -16.27 -12.72
C ASP A 34 4.24 -17.78 -12.94
N GLU A 35 3.74 -18.57 -11.98
CA GLU A 35 3.57 -20.01 -12.14
C GLU A 35 2.57 -20.35 -13.26
N LEU A 36 1.41 -19.68 -13.31
CA LEU A 36 0.41 -19.91 -14.35
C LEU A 36 0.91 -19.52 -15.76
N MET A 37 1.74 -18.49 -15.86
CA MET A 37 2.39 -18.14 -17.13
C MET A 37 3.38 -19.21 -17.58
N THR A 38 4.12 -19.79 -16.63
CA THR A 38 5.17 -20.78 -16.92
C THR A 38 4.60 -22.18 -17.18
N THR A 39 3.66 -22.63 -16.36
CA THR A 39 3.14 -24.01 -16.35
C THR A 39 1.92 -24.18 -17.25
N HIS A 40 1.10 -23.13 -17.39
CA HIS A 40 -0.19 -23.21 -18.08
C HIS A 40 -0.28 -22.30 -19.31
N ASN A 41 0.86 -21.77 -19.79
CA ASN A 41 0.96 -20.87 -20.94
C ASN A 41 -0.02 -19.68 -20.84
N MET A 42 -0.29 -19.18 -19.63
CA MET A 42 -1.13 -17.99 -19.46
C MET A 42 -0.52 -16.82 -20.25
N PRO A 43 -1.30 -16.12 -21.10
CA PRO A 43 -0.79 -14.94 -21.79
C PRO A 43 -0.43 -13.82 -20.80
N LYS A 44 0.73 -13.19 -21.02
CA LYS A 44 1.21 -12.07 -20.20
C LYS A 44 0.21 -10.93 -20.07
N GLU A 45 -0.51 -10.63 -21.15
CA GLU A 45 -1.57 -9.61 -21.15
C GLU A 45 -2.70 -9.92 -20.17
N LEU A 46 -3.04 -11.21 -20.00
CA LEU A 46 -4.08 -11.62 -19.06
C LEU A 46 -3.61 -11.44 -17.61
N SER A 47 -2.38 -11.83 -17.31
CA SER A 47 -1.76 -11.59 -15.99
C SER A 47 -1.78 -10.11 -15.61
N TYR A 48 -1.43 -9.22 -16.54
CA TYR A 48 -1.51 -7.78 -16.30
C TYR A 48 -2.92 -7.29 -15.99
N LYS A 49 -3.95 -7.79 -16.70
CA LYS A 49 -5.35 -7.44 -16.41
C LYS A 49 -5.79 -7.91 -15.01
N VAL A 50 -5.31 -9.07 -14.57
CA VAL A 50 -5.57 -9.55 -13.20
C VAL A 50 -4.93 -8.61 -12.17
N LEU A 51 -3.69 -8.19 -12.39
CA LEU A 51 -3.01 -7.25 -11.50
C LEU A 51 -3.66 -5.86 -11.47
N GLU A 52 -4.14 -5.35 -12.61
CA GLU A 52 -4.91 -4.10 -12.66
C GLU A 52 -6.22 -4.22 -11.87
N GLN A 53 -6.92 -5.35 -11.99
CA GLN A 53 -8.13 -5.60 -11.22
C GLN A 53 -7.83 -5.74 -9.73
N PHE A 54 -6.71 -6.38 -9.36
CA PHE A 54 -6.24 -6.46 -7.98
C PHE A 54 -6.03 -5.07 -7.38
N ASP A 55 -5.32 -4.18 -8.09
CA ASP A 55 -5.04 -2.82 -7.60
C ASP A 55 -6.35 -2.05 -7.32
N ALA A 56 -7.36 -2.21 -8.18
CA ALA A 56 -8.66 -1.58 -7.99
C ALA A 56 -9.43 -2.19 -6.81
N SER A 57 -9.49 -3.53 -6.74
CA SER A 57 -10.25 -4.25 -5.72
C SER A 57 -9.70 -4.05 -4.32
N ILE A 58 -8.37 -4.04 -4.14
CA ILE A 58 -7.77 -3.86 -2.82
C ILE A 58 -7.94 -2.44 -2.30
N ALA A 59 -7.83 -1.44 -3.18
CA ALA A 59 -8.06 -0.04 -2.81
C ALA A 59 -9.51 0.19 -2.37
N ASP A 60 -10.48 -0.35 -3.11
CA ASP A 60 -11.90 -0.28 -2.75
C ASP A 60 -12.20 -1.03 -1.46
N ALA A 61 -11.67 -2.24 -1.28
CA ALA A 61 -11.87 -3.03 -0.07
C ALA A 61 -11.31 -2.32 1.17
N LEU A 62 -10.12 -1.72 1.07
CA LEU A 62 -9.55 -0.95 2.17
C LEU A 62 -10.39 0.29 2.49
N ALA A 63 -10.88 1.01 1.47
CA ALA A 63 -11.68 2.21 1.66
C ALA A 63 -13.07 1.94 2.25
N THR A 64 -13.71 0.84 1.86
CA THR A 64 -15.12 0.57 2.17
C THR A 64 -15.33 -0.45 3.29
N LYS A 65 -14.41 -1.41 3.45
CA LYS A 65 -14.57 -2.53 4.37
C LYS A 65 -13.73 -2.43 5.63
N THR A 66 -12.70 -1.58 5.67
CA THR A 66 -11.88 -1.42 6.89
C THR A 66 -12.33 -0.22 7.71
N ARG A 67 -12.55 -0.45 9.01
CA ARG A 67 -12.94 0.58 9.99
C ARG A 67 -11.99 0.68 11.18
N VAL A 68 -11.02 -0.23 11.25
CA VAL A 68 -10.10 -0.34 12.38
C VAL A 68 -9.18 0.88 12.40
N LYS A 69 -9.20 1.60 13.51
CA LYS A 69 -8.27 2.69 13.77
C LYS A 69 -7.06 2.12 14.50
N VAL A 70 -5.87 2.46 14.02
CA VAL A 70 -4.61 2.14 14.70
C VAL A 70 -3.94 3.43 15.13
N ASN A 71 -3.52 3.51 16.40
CA ASN A 71 -2.70 4.60 16.91
C ASN A 71 -1.26 4.11 17.01
N GLY A 72 -0.30 4.86 16.46
CA GLY A 72 1.12 4.51 16.46
C GLY A 72 1.97 5.56 17.14
N THR A 73 2.95 5.13 17.93
CA THR A 73 4.01 5.98 18.51
C THR A 73 5.37 5.34 18.28
N GLY A 74 6.43 6.12 18.08
CA GLY A 74 7.79 5.61 17.92
C GLY A 74 8.77 6.75 17.65
N GLN A 75 10.06 6.40 17.51
CA GLN A 75 11.14 7.35 17.23
C GLN A 75 11.40 7.39 15.73
N LEU A 76 11.31 8.56 15.11
CA LEU A 76 11.62 8.70 13.69
C LEU A 76 13.14 8.63 13.49
N ASN A 77 13.62 7.63 12.76
CA ASN A 77 15.04 7.52 12.37
C ASN A 77 15.28 8.34 11.08
N THR A 78 14.60 7.99 9.98
CA THR A 78 14.75 8.71 8.71
C THR A 78 13.44 8.83 7.96
N TYR A 79 13.36 9.82 7.06
CA TYR A 79 12.20 10.05 6.20
C TYR A 79 12.63 10.48 4.79
N ARG A 80 11.79 10.20 3.80
CA ARG A 80 11.96 10.62 2.42
C ARG A 80 10.60 10.92 1.79
N TYR A 81 10.55 12.02 1.03
CA TYR A 81 9.47 12.28 0.09
C TYR A 81 10.05 12.37 -1.31
N CYS A 82 9.56 11.52 -2.22
CA CYS A 82 9.96 11.49 -3.62
C CYS A 82 8.77 10.97 -4.44
N ASP A 83 8.49 11.59 -5.58
CA ASP A 83 7.43 11.17 -6.52
C ASP A 83 6.04 10.96 -5.88
N GLY A 84 5.67 11.82 -4.94
CA GLY A 84 4.37 11.72 -4.28
C GLY A 84 4.27 10.62 -3.21
N VAL A 85 5.38 9.94 -2.91
CA VAL A 85 5.45 8.87 -1.92
C VAL A 85 6.27 9.30 -0.72
N TRP A 86 5.66 9.21 0.46
CA TRP A 86 6.33 9.31 1.75
C TRP A 86 6.85 7.95 2.19
N THR A 87 8.10 7.90 2.64
CA THR A 87 8.69 6.75 3.32
C THR A 87 9.27 7.19 4.65
N PHE A 88 8.93 6.48 5.72
CA PHE A 88 9.46 6.69 7.06
C PHE A 88 10.07 5.39 7.58
N ILE A 89 11.20 5.48 8.28
CA ILE A 89 11.74 4.41 9.11
C ILE A 89 11.59 4.86 10.56
N VAL A 90 10.80 4.11 11.33
CA VAL A 90 10.47 4.42 12.72
C VAL A 90 10.99 3.29 13.59
N GLU A 91 11.71 3.64 14.65
CA GLU A 91 12.28 2.71 15.63
C GLU A 91 11.46 2.71 16.93
N ASN A 92 11.54 1.59 17.66
CA ASN A 92 10.85 1.39 18.94
C ASN A 92 9.35 1.72 18.83
N ALA A 93 8.73 1.23 17.75
CA ALA A 93 7.35 1.56 17.43
C ALA A 93 6.37 0.71 18.23
N THR A 94 5.31 1.36 18.73
CA THR A 94 4.16 0.71 19.36
C THR A 94 2.90 1.10 18.59
N PHE A 95 2.17 0.09 18.13
CA PHE A 95 0.88 0.22 17.46
C PHE A 95 -0.22 -0.31 18.37
N ARG A 96 -1.31 0.44 18.50
CA ARG A 96 -2.46 0.08 19.34
C ARG A 96 -3.74 0.13 18.55
N THR A 97 -4.52 -0.93 18.63
CA THR A 97 -5.92 -1.00 18.22
C THR A 97 -6.81 -1.04 19.47
N ASP A 98 -8.11 -1.16 19.31
CA ASP A 98 -9.04 -1.33 20.43
C ASP A 98 -8.86 -2.70 21.14
N THR A 99 -8.25 -3.67 20.46
CA THR A 99 -8.11 -5.06 20.95
C THR A 99 -6.67 -5.45 21.26
N GLU A 100 -5.69 -4.82 20.62
CA GLU A 100 -4.31 -5.31 20.61
C GLU A 100 -3.29 -4.18 20.71
N THR A 101 -2.12 -4.51 21.28
CA THR A 101 -0.93 -3.66 21.26
C THR A 101 0.22 -4.47 20.69
N ILE A 102 0.85 -3.94 19.64
CA ILE A 102 1.96 -4.56 18.92
C ILE A 102 3.18 -3.66 19.08
N GLN A 103 4.30 -4.24 19.49
CA GLN A 103 5.59 -3.54 19.58
C GLN A 103 6.55 -4.11 18.55
N THR A 104 7.39 -3.24 17.98
CA THR A 104 8.41 -3.64 17.02
C THR A 104 9.62 -2.71 17.11
N GLU A 105 10.80 -3.28 16.94
CA GLU A 105 12.06 -2.52 17.00
C GLU A 105 12.19 -1.55 15.84
N THR A 106 11.72 -1.92 14.64
CA THR A 106 11.82 -1.07 13.45
C THR A 106 10.67 -1.36 12.49
N VAL A 107 10.06 -0.29 11.97
CA VAL A 107 9.01 -0.36 10.97
C VAL A 107 9.25 0.63 9.84
N LYS A 108 9.05 0.17 8.60
CA LYS A 108 9.01 1.02 7.41
C LYS A 108 7.57 1.34 7.05
N ILE A 109 7.23 2.63 7.02
CA ILE A 109 5.91 3.12 6.63
C ILE A 109 6.02 3.77 5.25
N VAL A 110 5.28 3.26 4.28
CA VAL A 110 5.16 3.86 2.94
C VAL A 110 3.74 4.39 2.77
N ALA A 111 3.60 5.66 2.39
CA ALA A 111 2.32 6.33 2.23
C ALA A 111 2.27 7.14 0.93
N VAL A 112 1.13 7.13 0.26
CA VAL A 112 0.86 7.87 -0.98
C VAL A 112 -0.30 8.81 -0.71
N ASP A 113 -0.31 9.98 -1.35
CA ASP A 113 -1.41 10.94 -1.22
C ASP A 113 -2.74 10.33 -1.72
N GLY A 114 -3.78 10.46 -0.90
CA GLY A 114 -5.13 9.91 -1.14
C GLY A 114 -6.09 10.92 -1.74
N SER A 115 -5.63 12.12 -2.08
CA SER A 115 -6.45 13.23 -2.59
C SER A 115 -7.05 13.02 -3.99
N ARG A 116 -7.40 11.79 -4.39
CA ARG A 116 -7.93 11.46 -5.73
C ARG A 116 -9.25 10.67 -5.73
N GLY A 117 -9.99 10.69 -4.63
CA GLY A 117 -11.19 9.86 -4.43
C GLY A 117 -12.49 10.57 -4.01
N SER A 118 -12.64 11.89 -4.22
CA SER A 118 -13.91 12.59 -4.05
C SER A 118 -14.25 13.44 -5.26
#